data_AF-A0AAX6G814-F1
#
_entry.id   AF-A0AAX6G814-F1
#
_cell.length_a   1.000
_cell.length_b   1.000
_cell.length_c   1.000
_cell.angle_alpha   90.00
_cell.angle_beta   90.00
_cell.angle_gamma   90.00
#
_symmetry.space_group_name_H-M   'P 1'
#
loop_
_entity.id
_entity.type
_entity.pdbx_description
1 polymer ?
#
loop_
_entity_poly.entity_id
_entity_poly.type
_entity_poly.pdbx_seq_one_letter_code
_entity_poly.pdbx_strand_id
1 'polypeptide(L)'
;MKDPSQFTKVSITSFSLVTILYTSLAFMGAKLFGPSVSSQITLSMPRHRIATKMALWAVVLTPMTKYALEFAPFTAQLEHSLPPSVGSRGRTVVRGAVGSLLLVVILALALSVPYFEHVLALTGSLVSSGISVVIPCIFYLRICWQRVSKRRVLLNGVIIVVGIGFGVVGTLSSFKSLVETMRRSH
;
A
#
# COMPACT_ATOMS: atom_id res chain seq x y z
N MET A 1 0.34 6.64 22.53
CA MET A 1 -0.86 7.35 23.04
C MET A 1 -0.77 7.40 24.56
N LYS A 2 -1.11 8.53 25.20
CA LYS A 2 -1.04 8.67 26.66
C LYS A 2 -2.17 7.88 27.35
N ASP A 3 -3.36 7.83 26.75
CA ASP A 3 -4.50 7.03 27.22
C ASP A 3 -4.90 5.93 26.21
N PRO A 4 -4.74 4.64 26.54
CA PRO A 4 -5.05 3.54 25.62
C PRO A 4 -6.56 3.31 25.42
N SER A 5 -7.41 3.75 26.36
CA SER A 5 -8.87 3.61 26.27
C SER A 5 -9.49 4.44 25.14
N GLN A 6 -8.82 5.52 24.72
CA GLN A 6 -9.27 6.38 23.63
C GLN A 6 -8.88 5.85 22.24
N PHE A 7 -8.11 4.76 22.16
CA PHE A 7 -7.58 4.24 20.88
C PHE A 7 -8.68 3.97 19.86
N THR A 8 -9.78 3.32 20.27
CA THR A 8 -10.91 3.01 19.38
C THR A 8 -11.58 4.26 18.86
N LYS A 9 -11.81 5.26 19.72
CA LYS A 9 -12.45 6.54 19.35
C LYS A 9 -11.59 7.31 18.36
N VAL A 10 -10.29 7.41 18.63
CA VAL A 10 -9.34 8.09 17.74
C VAL A 10 -9.27 7.36 16.39
N SER A 11 -9.17 6.04 16.39
CA SER A 11 -9.10 5.25 15.16
C SER A 11 -10.35 5.41 14.29
N ILE A 12 -11.55 5.31 14.88
CA ILE A 12 -12.81 5.51 14.16
C ILE A 12 -12.87 6.91 13.57
N THR A 13 -12.51 7.93 14.36
CA THR A 13 -12.55 9.33 13.91
C THR A 13 -11.57 9.57 12.76
N SER A 14 -10.33 9.10 12.88
CA SER A 14 -9.29 9.23 11.86
C SER A 14 -9.66 8.51 10.56
N PHE A 15 -10.10 7.25 10.63
CA PHE A 15 -10.50 6.51 9.43
C PHE A 15 -11.73 7.11 8.76
N SER A 16 -12.71 7.58 9.54
CA SER A 16 -13.89 8.24 8.99
C SER A 16 -13.51 9.54 8.26
N LEU A 17 -12.66 10.37 8.88
CA LEU A 17 -12.20 11.61 8.27
C LEU A 17 -11.43 11.36 6.97
N VAL A 18 -10.49 10.42 6.96
CA VAL A 18 -9.71 10.06 5.76
C VAL A 18 -10.64 9.55 4.66
N THR A 19 -11.63 8.72 5.00
CA THR A 19 -12.60 8.18 4.05
C THR A 19 -13.42 9.31 3.39
N ILE A 20 -13.88 10.28 4.18
CA ILE A 20 -14.62 11.45 3.66
C ILE A 20 -13.73 12.28 2.72
N LEU A 21 -12.49 12.55 3.10
CA LEU A 21 -11.54 13.31 2.30
C LEU A 21 -11.23 12.62 0.97
N TYR A 22 -10.95 11.30 0.99
CA TYR A 22 -10.67 10.55 -0.24
C TYR A 22 -11.90 10.40 -1.13
N THR A 23 -13.08 10.20 -0.55
CA THR A 23 -14.33 10.08 -1.32
C THR A 23 -14.70 11.39 -1.98
N SER A 24 -14.61 12.51 -1.25
CA SER A 24 -14.87 13.84 -1.81
C SER A 24 -13.88 14.20 -2.92
N LEU A 25 -12.60 13.89 -2.75
CA LEU A 25 -11.59 14.08 -3.78
C LEU A 25 -11.87 13.23 -5.03
N ALA A 26 -12.22 11.95 -4.86
CA ALA A 26 -12.57 11.05 -5.96
C ALA A 26 -13.81 11.54 -6.73
N PHE A 27 -14.86 11.93 -6.00
CA PHE A 27 -16.10 12.45 -6.60
C PHE A 27 -15.85 13.75 -7.38
N MET A 28 -15.12 14.69 -6.78
CA MET A 28 -14.82 15.97 -7.42
C MET A 28 -13.91 15.80 -8.63
N GLY A 29 -12.93 14.88 -8.54
CA GLY A 29 -12.07 14.50 -9.65
C GLY A 29 -12.84 13.91 -10.83
N ALA A 30 -13.73 12.96 -10.56
CA ALA A 30 -14.59 12.35 -11.57
C ALA A 30 -15.50 13.38 -12.24
N LYS A 31 -16.07 14.32 -11.48
CA LYS A 31 -16.92 15.39 -12.04
C LYS A 31 -16.12 16.39 -12.88
N LEU A 32 -14.90 16.74 -12.48
CA LEU A 32 -14.10 17.78 -13.14
C LEU A 32 -13.46 17.30 -14.44
N PHE A 33 -12.96 16.06 -14.47
CA PHE A 33 -12.21 15.51 -15.62
C PHE A 33 -13.01 14.51 -16.46
N GLY A 34 -14.11 13.98 -15.91
CA GLY A 34 -14.99 13.06 -16.62
C GLY A 34 -14.24 11.82 -17.14
N PRO A 35 -14.57 11.35 -18.36
CA PRO A 35 -13.92 10.18 -18.98
C PRO A 35 -12.41 10.36 -19.26
N SER A 36 -11.90 11.60 -19.23
CA SER A 36 -10.51 11.94 -19.55
C SER A 36 -9.59 11.90 -18.32
N VAL A 37 -10.07 11.41 -17.18
CA VAL A 37 -9.27 11.30 -15.96
C VAL A 37 -8.12 10.30 -16.15
N SER A 38 -6.91 10.73 -15.82
CA SER A 38 -5.72 9.87 -15.86
C SER A 38 -5.62 9.05 -14.57
N SER A 39 -4.85 7.94 -14.61
CA SER A 39 -4.60 7.08 -13.42
C SER A 39 -4.08 7.85 -12.20
N GLN A 40 -3.41 8.98 -12.43
CA GLN A 40 -3.05 9.95 -11.41
C GLN A 40 -3.77 11.28 -11.68
N ILE A 41 -4.63 11.69 -10.74
CA ILE A 41 -5.44 12.91 -10.90
C ILE A 41 -4.62 14.18 -11.08
N THR A 42 -3.42 14.24 -10.49
CA THR A 42 -2.52 15.39 -10.62
C THR A 42 -2.05 15.60 -12.06
N LEU A 43 -2.00 14.54 -12.89
CA LEU A 43 -1.64 14.65 -14.31
C LEU A 43 -2.75 15.28 -15.16
N SER A 44 -4.00 15.15 -14.73
CA SER A 44 -5.15 15.75 -15.42
C SER A 44 -5.34 17.24 -15.08
N MET A 45 -4.68 17.74 -14.02
CA MET A 45 -4.81 19.14 -13.59
C MET A 45 -4.10 20.15 -14.52
N PRO A 46 -4.62 21.38 -14.66
CA PRO A 46 -4.04 22.41 -15.51
C PRO A 46 -2.67 22.90 -14.99
N ARG A 47 -1.61 22.63 -15.75
CA ARG A 47 -0.20 22.89 -15.35
C ARG A 47 0.15 24.36 -15.12
N HIS A 48 -0.64 25.30 -15.65
CA HIS A 48 -0.37 26.73 -15.54
C HIS A 48 -0.68 27.30 -14.15
N ARG A 49 -1.41 26.57 -13.28
CA ARG A 49 -1.77 27.04 -11.95
C ARG A 49 -0.68 26.71 -10.93
N ILE A 50 -0.37 27.68 -10.07
CA ILE A 50 0.60 27.53 -8.98
C ILE A 50 0.21 26.35 -8.06
N ALA A 51 -1.09 26.20 -7.76
CA ALA A 51 -1.61 25.09 -6.95
C ALA A 51 -1.28 23.72 -7.55
N THR A 52 -1.39 23.55 -8.87
CA THR A 52 -1.02 22.30 -9.56
C THR A 52 0.48 22.04 -9.48
N LYS A 53 1.31 23.09 -9.61
CA LYS A 53 2.76 22.96 -9.44
C LYS A 53 3.13 22.53 -8.03
N MET A 54 2.47 23.09 -7.00
CA MET A 54 2.65 22.67 -5.61
C MET A 54 2.22 21.21 -5.40
N ALA A 55 1.07 20.80 -5.96
CA ALA A 55 0.58 19.42 -5.87
C ALA A 55 1.55 18.42 -6.55
N LEU A 56 2.10 18.77 -7.71
CA LEU A 56 3.11 17.95 -8.39
C LEU A 56 4.37 17.77 -7.54
N TRP A 57 4.89 18.86 -6.94
CA TRP A 57 6.02 18.76 -6.04
C TRP A 57 5.72 17.92 -4.79
N ALA A 58 4.52 18.03 -4.23
CA ALA A 58 4.10 17.20 -3.09
C ALA A 58 4.01 15.71 -3.46
N VAL A 59 3.51 15.38 -4.65
CA VAL A 59 3.47 14.00 -5.17
C VAL A 59 4.86 13.42 -5.35
N VAL A 60 5.85 14.22 -5.76
CA VAL A 60 7.25 13.77 -5.88
C VAL A 60 7.92 13.61 -4.51
N LEU A 61 7.64 14.53 -3.57
CA LEU A 61 8.25 14.49 -2.25
C LEU A 61 7.70 13.35 -1.38
N THR A 62 6.42 13.02 -1.52
CA THR A 62 5.74 11.97 -0.75
C THR A 62 6.47 10.62 -0.78
N PRO A 63 6.78 10.00 -1.93
CA PRO A 63 7.50 8.74 -1.98
C PRO A 63 8.93 8.84 -1.45
N MET A 64 9.63 9.98 -1.65
CA MET A 64 10.97 10.18 -1.09
C MET A 64 10.97 10.10 0.44
N THR A 65 10.05 10.84 1.07
CA THR A 65 9.94 10.84 2.54
C THR A 65 9.35 9.53 3.05
N LYS A 66 8.32 8.97 2.39
CA LYS A 66 7.73 7.69 2.77
C LYS A 66 8.76 6.55 2.73
N TYR A 67 9.56 6.48 1.68
CA TYR A 67 10.61 5.48 1.55
C TYR A 67 11.58 5.54 2.73
N ALA A 68 12.06 6.74 3.09
CA ALA A 68 12.97 6.90 4.23
C ALA A 68 12.34 6.43 5.55
N LEU A 69 11.05 6.74 5.77
CA LEU A 69 10.32 6.34 6.97
C LEU A 69 10.06 4.82 7.05
N GLU A 70 9.73 4.18 5.93
CA GLU A 70 9.48 2.74 5.86
C GLU A 70 10.79 1.93 5.87
N PHE A 71 11.87 2.49 5.31
CA PHE A 71 13.18 1.85 5.32
C PHE A 71 13.81 1.84 6.72
N ALA A 72 13.51 2.81 7.58
CA ALA A 72 14.04 2.87 8.94
C ALA A 72 13.78 1.59 9.77
N PRO A 73 12.54 1.13 10.00
CA PRO A 73 12.28 -0.11 10.71
C PRO A 73 12.82 -1.33 9.97
N PHE A 74 12.78 -1.33 8.63
CA PHE A 74 13.37 -2.40 7.83
C PHE A 74 14.88 -2.56 8.10
N THR A 75 15.62 -1.45 8.17
CA THR A 75 17.05 -1.49 8.51
C THR A 75 17.31 -1.96 9.93
N ALA A 76 16.47 -1.58 10.89
CA ALA A 76 16.58 -2.07 12.27
C ALA A 76 16.38 -3.60 12.35
N GLN A 77 15.39 -4.14 11.63
CA GLN A 77 15.17 -5.58 11.51
C GLN A 77 16.32 -6.29 10.77
N LEU A 78 16.86 -5.68 9.72
CA LEU A 78 18.01 -6.19 8.98
C LEU A 78 19.25 -6.26 9.88
N GLU A 79 19.49 -5.23 10.69
CA GLU A 79 20.61 -5.19 11.64
C GLU A 79 20.50 -6.24 12.73
N HIS A 80 19.30 -6.51 13.23
CA HIS A 80 19.05 -7.59 14.18
C HIS A 80 19.26 -8.98 13.56
N SER A 81 18.95 -9.13 12.27
CA SER A 81 19.10 -10.41 11.57
C SER A 81 20.55 -10.72 11.17
N LEU A 82 21.43 -9.71 11.19
CA LEU A 82 22.85 -9.86 10.88
C LEU A 82 23.61 -10.45 12.08
N PRO A 83 24.52 -11.43 11.86
CA PRO A 83 25.29 -12.01 12.92
C PRO A 83 26.23 -10.97 13.56
N PRO A 84 26.50 -11.09 14.88
CA PRO A 84 27.36 -10.14 15.62
C PRO A 84 28.81 -10.13 15.13
N SER A 85 29.21 -11.08 14.29
CA SER A 85 30.54 -11.15 13.66
C SER A 85 30.76 -10.09 12.56
N VAL A 86 29.71 -9.40 12.09
CA VAL A 86 29.84 -8.36 11.06
C VAL A 86 30.24 -7.03 11.70
N GLY A 87 31.43 -6.54 11.39
CA GLY A 87 31.92 -5.24 11.87
C GLY A 87 31.05 -4.05 11.43
N SER A 88 31.20 -2.89 12.10
CA SER A 88 30.37 -1.69 11.87
C SER A 88 30.39 -1.18 10.42
N ARG A 89 31.54 -1.25 9.76
CA ARG A 89 31.71 -0.94 8.32
C ARG A 89 30.91 -1.90 7.45
N GLY A 90 30.99 -3.21 7.71
CA GLY A 90 30.24 -4.23 6.98
C GLY A 90 28.73 -4.04 7.12
N ARG A 91 28.25 -3.74 8.33
CA ARG A 91 26.83 -3.47 8.59
C ARG A 91 26.32 -2.24 7.83
N THR A 92 27.12 -1.18 7.76
CA THR A 92 26.77 0.04 6.98
C THR A 92 26.72 -0.24 5.48
N VAL A 93 27.68 -1.02 4.97
CA VAL A 93 27.72 -1.43 3.56
C VAL A 93 26.53 -2.31 3.22
N VAL A 94 26.19 -3.30 4.04
CA VAL A 94 25.01 -4.16 3.83
C VAL A 94 23.73 -3.34 3.82
N ARG A 95 23.59 -2.39 4.76
CA ARG A 95 22.43 -1.49 4.82
C ARG A 95 22.30 -0.65 3.54
N GLY A 96 23.41 -0.04 3.11
CA GLY A 96 23.46 0.75 1.87
C GLY A 96 23.18 -0.09 0.63
N ALA A 97 23.74 -1.30 0.55
CA ALA A 97 23.57 -2.21 -0.56
C ALA A 97 22.12 -2.70 -0.69
N VAL A 98 21.48 -3.11 0.42
CA VAL A 98 20.08 -3.55 0.41
C VAL A 98 19.15 -2.39 0.06
N GLY A 99 19.37 -1.20 0.62
CA GLY A 99 18.57 -0.02 0.27
C GLY A 99 18.72 0.39 -1.20
N SER A 100 19.96 0.36 -1.73
CA SER A 100 20.23 0.68 -3.13
C SER A 100 19.63 -0.38 -4.06
N LEU A 101 19.78 -1.66 -3.74
CA LEU A 101 19.19 -2.77 -4.49
C LEU A 101 17.66 -2.64 -4.54
N LEU A 102 17.03 -2.34 -3.41
CA LEU A 102 15.57 -2.15 -3.34
C LEU A 102 15.12 -0.99 -4.24
N LEU A 103 15.81 0.15 -4.22
CA LEU A 103 15.52 1.28 -5.11
C LEU A 103 15.72 0.93 -6.58
N VAL A 104 16.78 0.19 -6.92
CA VAL A 104 17.03 -0.28 -8.28
C VAL A 104 15.93 -1.22 -8.75
N VAL A 105 15.46 -2.13 -7.89
CA VAL A 105 14.33 -3.02 -8.21
C VAL A 105 13.04 -2.23 -8.42
N ILE A 106 12.73 -1.26 -7.56
CA ILE A 106 11.57 -0.37 -7.72
C ILE A 106 11.67 0.40 -9.04
N LEU A 107 12.85 0.94 -9.37
CA LEU A 107 13.10 1.65 -10.62
C LEU A 107 12.91 0.74 -11.83
N ALA A 108 13.46 -0.47 -11.81
CA ALA A 108 13.30 -1.45 -12.89
C ALA A 108 11.84 -1.82 -13.10
N LEU A 109 11.07 -2.02 -12.01
CA LEU A 109 9.63 -2.27 -12.07
C LEU A 109 8.87 -1.08 -12.66
N ALA A 110 9.19 0.15 -12.23
CA ALA A 110 8.56 1.36 -12.74
C ALA A 110 8.83 1.59 -14.25
N LEU A 111 10.02 1.24 -14.73
CA LEU A 111 10.37 1.30 -16.16
C LEU A 111 9.73 0.18 -16.98
N SER A 112 9.60 -1.02 -16.41
CA SER A 112 9.03 -2.19 -17.11
C SER A 112 7.50 -2.13 -17.18
N VAL A 113 6.85 -1.54 -16.18
CA VAL A 113 5.39 -1.47 -16.07
C VAL A 113 4.97 -0.03 -15.74
N PRO A 114 4.86 0.86 -16.75
CA PRO A 114 4.51 2.27 -16.54
C PRO A 114 3.02 2.50 -16.21
N TYR A 115 2.25 1.44 -15.90
CA TYR A 115 0.81 1.49 -15.63
C TYR A 115 0.53 1.60 -14.13
N PHE A 116 0.53 2.82 -13.61
CA PHE A 116 0.32 3.12 -12.19
C PHE A 116 -0.97 2.48 -11.62
N GLU A 117 -2.08 2.53 -12.36
CA GLU A 117 -3.36 1.99 -11.92
C GLU A 117 -3.31 0.47 -11.69
N HIS A 118 -2.72 -0.28 -12.63
CA HIS A 118 -2.63 -1.74 -12.55
C HIS A 118 -1.72 -2.19 -11.40
N VAL A 119 -0.60 -1.48 -11.18
CA VAL A 119 0.30 -1.76 -10.05
C VAL A 119 -0.41 -1.46 -8.72
N LEU A 120 -1.17 -0.36 -8.64
CA LEU A 120 -1.94 -0.01 -7.45
C LEU A 120 -3.07 -1.03 -7.19
N ALA A 121 -3.77 -1.47 -8.23
CA ALA A 121 -4.82 -2.48 -8.14
C ALA A 121 -4.27 -3.84 -7.70
N LEU A 122 -3.11 -4.25 -8.24
CA LEU A 122 -2.43 -5.49 -7.87
C LEU A 122 -1.95 -5.44 -6.42
N THR A 123 -1.25 -4.38 -6.03
CA THR A 123 -0.74 -4.22 -4.65
C THR A 123 -1.89 -4.13 -3.65
N GLY A 124 -2.97 -3.40 -3.96
CA GLY A 124 -4.17 -3.34 -3.13
C GLY A 124 -4.87 -4.69 -3.00
N SER A 125 -5.15 -5.37 -4.12
CA SER A 125 -5.87 -6.64 -4.09
C SER A 125 -5.07 -7.76 -3.45
N LEU A 126 -3.75 -7.86 -3.69
CA LEU A 126 -2.94 -8.94 -3.15
C LEU A 126 -2.39 -8.61 -1.75
N VAL A 127 -1.64 -7.52 -1.65
CA VAL A 127 -0.86 -7.21 -0.44
C VAL A 127 -1.75 -6.63 0.66
N SER A 128 -2.60 -5.67 0.32
CA SER A 128 -3.48 -5.04 1.31
C SER A 128 -4.56 -6.01 1.82
N SER A 129 -5.21 -6.79 0.95
CA SER A 129 -6.20 -7.79 1.41
C SER A 129 -5.56 -8.85 2.31
N GLY A 130 -4.34 -9.29 1.99
CA GLY A 130 -3.57 -10.22 2.81
C GLY A 130 -3.28 -9.65 4.18
N ILE A 131 -2.58 -8.51 4.23
CA ILE A 131 -2.06 -7.92 5.47
C ILE A 131 -3.19 -7.33 6.35
N SER A 132 -4.19 -6.69 5.75
CA SER A 132 -5.22 -5.95 6.50
C SER A 132 -6.46 -6.77 6.82
N VAL A 133 -6.76 -7.85 6.07
CA VAL A 133 -7.97 -8.67 6.28
C VAL A 133 -7.61 -10.09 6.70
N VAL A 134 -6.85 -10.81 5.86
CA VAL A 134 -6.63 -12.25 6.04
C VAL A 134 -5.75 -12.54 7.26
N ILE A 135 -4.58 -11.91 7.34
CA ILE A 135 -3.59 -12.12 8.40
C ILE A 135 -4.15 -11.81 9.81
N PRO A 136 -4.76 -10.65 10.09
CA PRO A 136 -5.28 -10.35 11.43
C PRO A 136 -6.43 -11.28 11.83
N CYS A 137 -7.31 -11.67 10.90
CA CYS A 137 -8.38 -12.63 11.17
C CYS A 137 -7.84 -14.03 11.50
N ILE A 138 -6.81 -14.49 10.77
CA ILE A 138 -6.14 -15.77 11.05
C ILE A 138 -5.49 -15.73 12.44
N PHE A 139 -4.74 -14.66 12.75
CA PHE A 139 -4.09 -14.53 14.07
C PHE A 139 -5.11 -14.46 15.20
N TYR A 140 -6.21 -13.70 15.03
CA TYR A 140 -7.28 -13.61 16.02
C TYR A 140 -7.89 -14.99 16.31
N LEU A 141 -8.19 -15.76 15.27
CA LEU A 141 -8.73 -17.12 15.42
C LEU A 141 -7.72 -18.07 16.05
N ARG A 142 -6.45 -18.02 15.64
CA ARG A 142 -5.39 -18.88 16.20
C ARG A 142 -5.16 -18.63 17.69
N ILE A 143 -5.12 -17.37 18.11
CA ILE A 143 -4.83 -16.97 19.50
C ILE A 143 -6.06 -17.19 20.41
N CYS A 144 -7.26 -16.82 19.94
CA CYS A 144 -8.46 -16.82 20.77
C CYS A 144 -9.35 -18.08 20.58
N TRP A 145 -8.89 -19.10 19.84
CA TRP A 145 -9.71 -20.26 19.41
C TRP A 145 -10.58 -20.85 20.53
N GLN A 146 -10.00 -21.05 21.72
CA GLN A 146 -10.67 -21.69 22.86
C GLN A 146 -11.70 -20.80 23.58
N ARG A 147 -11.67 -19.47 23.36
CA ARG A 147 -12.53 -18.49 24.06
C ARG A 147 -13.62 -17.88 23.17
N VAL A 148 -13.67 -18.25 21.88
CA VAL A 148 -14.51 -17.57 20.89
C VAL A 148 -15.77 -18.39 20.58
N SER A 149 -16.92 -17.74 20.62
CA SER A 149 -18.22 -18.34 20.24
C SER A 149 -18.23 -18.78 18.78
N LYS A 150 -18.90 -19.91 18.48
CA LYS A 150 -19.06 -20.46 17.13
C LYS A 150 -19.52 -19.42 16.10
N ARG A 151 -20.37 -18.45 16.49
CA ARG A 151 -20.82 -17.35 15.62
C ARG A 151 -19.68 -16.41 15.20
N ARG A 152 -18.78 -16.08 16.13
CA ARG A 152 -17.63 -15.20 15.85
C ARG A 152 -16.56 -15.92 15.01
N VAL A 153 -16.42 -17.24 15.18
CA VAL A 153 -15.58 -18.07 14.32
C VAL A 153 -16.12 -18.09 12.89
N LEU A 154 -17.43 -18.34 12.73
CA LEU A 154 -18.08 -18.33 11.42
C LEU A 154 -17.90 -16.98 10.72
N LEU A 155 -18.14 -15.87 11.42
CA LEU A 155 -18.02 -14.52 10.84
C LEU A 155 -16.59 -14.20 10.39
N ASN A 156 -15.57 -14.53 11.20
CA ASN A 156 -14.17 -14.36 10.79
C ASN A 156 -13.79 -15.29 9.63
N GLY A 157 -14.29 -16.53 9.62
CA GLY A 157 -14.09 -17.46 8.52
C GLY A 157 -14.65 -16.91 7.20
N VAL A 158 -15.87 -16.36 7.23
CA VAL A 158 -16.47 -15.69 6.06
C VAL A 158 -15.62 -14.51 5.60
N ILE A 159 -15.15 -13.66 6.52
CA ILE A 159 -14.27 -12.52 6.18
C ILE A 159 -12.98 -13.00 5.49
N ILE A 160 -12.36 -14.07 5.98
CA ILE A 160 -11.15 -14.65 5.37
C ILE A 160 -11.45 -15.14 3.96
N VAL A 161 -12.51 -15.92 3.77
CA VAL A 161 -12.88 -16.48 2.45
C VAL A 161 -13.18 -15.36 1.47
N VAL A 162 -13.95 -14.35 1.89
CA VAL A 162 -14.27 -13.18 1.06
C VAL A 162 -13.01 -12.37 0.74
N GLY A 163 -12.12 -12.15 1.71
CA GLY A 163 -10.85 -11.45 1.51
C GLY A 163 -9.94 -12.15 0.52
N ILE A 164 -9.80 -13.47 0.64
CA ILE A 164 -9.05 -14.30 -0.33
C ILE A 164 -9.72 -14.24 -1.71
N GLY A 165 -11.05 -14.35 -1.77
CA GLY A 165 -11.80 -14.24 -3.02
C GLY A 165 -11.55 -12.93 -3.75
N PHE A 166 -11.67 -11.80 -3.04
CA PHE A 166 -11.35 -10.48 -3.62
C PHE A 166 -9.88 -10.36 -4.02
N GLY A 167 -8.96 -10.90 -3.22
CA GLY A 167 -7.54 -10.89 -3.55
C GLY A 167 -7.23 -11.68 -4.82
N VAL A 168 -7.78 -12.89 -4.97
CA VAL A 168 -7.59 -13.73 -6.15
C VAL A 168 -8.22 -13.09 -7.38
N VAL A 169 -9.49 -12.68 -7.31
CA VAL A 169 -10.20 -12.07 -8.44
C VAL A 169 -9.51 -10.76 -8.86
N GLY A 170 -9.15 -9.91 -7.90
CA GLY A 170 -8.47 -8.65 -8.16
C GLY A 170 -7.07 -8.85 -8.76
N THR A 171 -6.31 -9.84 -8.28
CA THR A 171 -4.99 -10.19 -8.82
C THR A 171 -5.11 -10.71 -10.25
N LEU A 172 -6.04 -11.64 -10.50
CA LEU A 172 -6.25 -12.19 -11.84
C LEU A 172 -6.72 -11.12 -12.83
N SER A 173 -7.62 -10.24 -12.41
CA SER A 173 -8.10 -9.13 -13.25
C SER A 173 -6.97 -8.16 -13.58
N SER A 174 -6.21 -7.73 -12.57
CA SER A 174 -5.09 -6.79 -12.74
C SER A 174 -3.98 -7.40 -13.60
N PHE A 175 -3.67 -8.67 -13.39
CA PHE A 175 -2.65 -9.38 -14.16
C PHE A 175 -3.05 -9.57 -15.62
N LYS A 176 -4.31 -9.96 -15.89
CA LYS A 176 -4.83 -10.04 -17.26
C LYS A 176 -4.77 -8.70 -17.97
N SER A 177 -5.23 -7.63 -17.31
CA SER A 177 -5.18 -6.27 -17.86
C SER A 177 -3.74 -5.83 -18.16
N LEU A 178 -2.79 -6.16 -17.27
CA LEU A 178 -1.38 -5.87 -17.48
C LEU A 178 -0.82 -6.60 -18.70
N VAL A 179 -1.04 -7.91 -18.82
CA VAL A 179 -0.55 -8.72 -19.93
C VAL A 179 -1.15 -8.27 -21.26
N GLU A 180 -2.44 -7.96 -21.29
CA GLU A 180 -3.11 -7.48 -22.51
C GLU A 180 -2.58 -6.12 -22.95
N THR A 181 -2.33 -5.22 -22.00
CA THR A 181 -1.79 -3.89 -22.31
C THR A 181 -0.33 -3.98 -22.78
N MET A 182 0.48 -4.84 -22.17
CA MET A 182 1.84 -5.14 -22.63
C MET A 182 1.85 -5.70 -24.06
N ARG A 183 0.91 -6.60 -24.39
CA ARG A 183 0.79 -7.20 -25.72
C ARG A 183 0.33 -6.21 -26.80
N ARG A 184 -0.47 -5.21 -26.45
CA ARG A 184 -0.90 -4.16 -27.40
C ARG A 184 0.17 -3.08 -27.66
N SER A 185 1.16 -2.98 -26.78
CA SER A 185 2.24 -1.98 -26.89
C SER A 185 3.42 -2.43 -27.76
N HIS A 186 3.39 -3.67 -28.27
CA HIS A 186 4.40 -4.29 -29.13
C HIS A 186 3.72 -4.75 -30.43
#